data_AF-A0A915A9K0-F1
#
_entry.id   AF-A0A915A9K0-F1
#
_cell.length_a   1.000
_cell.length_b   1.000
_cell.length_c   1.000
_cell.angle_alpha   90.00
_cell.angle_beta   90.00
_cell.angle_gamma   90.00
#
_symmetry.space_group_name_H-M   'P 1'
#
loop_
_entity.id
_entity.type
_entity.pdbx_description
1 polymer ?
#
loop_
_entity_poly.entity_id
_entity_poly.type
_entity_poly.pdbx_seq_one_letter_code
_entity_poly.pdbx_strand_id
1 'polypeptide(L)'
;MMNGRSVRSLLIRNQAPDGMTTNSVPKSVQFDESSDDYRCLCNCFHVKTGTLFVGAVEIVMLIFFFVNTLLVYTMQDNGHRRATGVSDSFVKGPFIASVVGIGISSLAVFLLFIGIARNCATLLIPHIVVQVLTILLLTLVIIDGVIAFSTHSTIFYRLLNAAPFNEHPGTNTVALNTETSVRIYALFLLYAITLALECWFIVVIYNCKRYLDERRVYMQYCLAFSTPMKTLSARQ
;
A
#
# COMPACT_ATOMS: atom_id res chain seq x y z
N MET A 1 -30.59 -36.73 33.06
CA MET A 1 -30.23 -35.30 33.05
C MET A 1 -28.76 -35.17 32.66
N MET A 2 -28.46 -34.84 31.41
CA MET A 2 -27.09 -34.57 30.97
C MET A 2 -26.71 -33.16 31.39
N ASN A 3 -25.70 -33.03 32.26
CA ASN A 3 -25.11 -31.75 32.62
C ASN A 3 -24.58 -31.06 31.35
N GLY A 4 -25.28 -30.03 30.91
CA GLY A 4 -24.86 -29.14 29.83
C GLY A 4 -23.62 -28.34 30.26
N ARG A 5 -22.44 -28.96 30.18
CA ARG A 5 -21.19 -28.20 30.16
C ARG A 5 -21.21 -27.35 28.89
N SER A 6 -21.45 -26.05 29.08
CA SER A 6 -21.17 -25.01 28.09
C SER A 6 -19.77 -25.22 27.55
N VAL A 7 -19.67 -25.78 26.34
CA VAL A 7 -18.42 -25.84 25.59
C VAL A 7 -18.13 -24.41 25.19
N ARG A 8 -17.31 -23.71 25.98
CA ARG A 8 -16.83 -22.37 25.64
C ARG A 8 -16.16 -22.46 24.28
N SER A 9 -16.81 -21.87 23.28
CA SER A 9 -16.19 -21.68 21.98
C SER A 9 -15.02 -20.72 22.11
N LEU A 10 -13.92 -21.03 21.44
CA LEU A 10 -12.78 -20.14 21.36
C LEU A 10 -12.80 -19.46 19.99
N LEU A 11 -12.67 -18.14 20.00
CA LEU A 11 -12.38 -17.40 18.77
C LEU A 11 -11.01 -17.82 18.25
N ILE A 12 -10.88 -17.99 16.93
CA ILE A 12 -9.61 -18.37 16.26
C ILE A 12 -8.42 -17.52 16.73
N ARG A 13 -8.67 -16.22 16.91
CA ARG A 13 -7.67 -15.24 17.36
C ARG A 13 -7.08 -15.54 18.74
N ASN A 14 -7.77 -16.30 19.59
CA ASN A 14 -7.35 -16.62 20.95
C ASN A 14 -6.64 -17.99 21.06
N GLN A 15 -6.37 -18.64 19.92
CA GLN A 15 -5.67 -19.92 19.91
C GLN A 15 -4.15 -19.66 19.97
N ALA A 16 -3.51 -20.03 21.09
CA ALA A 16 -2.07 -19.87 21.25
C ALA A 16 -1.30 -20.69 20.19
N PRO A 17 -0.12 -20.21 19.70
CA PRO A 17 0.62 -20.87 18.62
C PRO A 17 1.22 -22.22 19.02
N ASP A 18 1.39 -22.46 20.32
CA ASP A 18 2.00 -23.66 20.87
C ASP A 18 1.18 -24.21 22.03
N GLY A 19 0.96 -25.52 22.02
CA GLY A 19 0.41 -26.23 23.17
C GLY A 19 -0.34 -27.48 22.79
N MET A 20 0.41 -28.58 22.65
CA MET A 20 -0.11 -29.94 22.75
C MET A 20 -0.89 -30.10 24.06
N THR A 21 -2.19 -29.82 24.07
CA THR A 21 -3.06 -30.12 25.21
C THR A 21 -3.71 -31.47 25.00
N THR A 22 -3.17 -32.44 25.75
CA THR A 22 -3.68 -33.77 26.01
C THR A 22 -5.19 -33.81 26.28
N ASN A 23 -5.90 -34.70 25.59
CA ASN A 23 -7.19 -35.32 25.98
C ASN A 23 -8.40 -34.43 26.35
N SER A 24 -8.49 -33.18 25.88
CA SER A 24 -9.73 -32.41 25.99
C SER A 24 -10.54 -32.49 24.69
N VAL A 25 -11.83 -32.82 24.81
CA VAL A 25 -12.87 -32.71 23.76
C VAL A 25 -12.61 -31.50 22.85
N PRO A 26 -12.70 -31.64 21.51
CA PRO A 26 -12.45 -30.52 20.60
C PRO A 26 -13.34 -29.34 20.97
N LYS A 27 -12.71 -28.23 21.40
CA LYS A 27 -13.43 -26.98 21.70
C LYS A 27 -13.97 -26.43 20.38
N SER A 28 -15.23 -26.00 20.37
CA SER A 28 -15.83 -25.39 19.18
C SER A 28 -15.08 -24.11 18.82
N VAL A 29 -14.42 -24.12 17.67
CA VAL A 29 -13.79 -22.92 17.11
C VAL A 29 -14.88 -22.10 16.43
N GLN A 30 -15.01 -20.82 16.79
CA GLN A 30 -15.96 -19.90 16.17
C GLN A 30 -15.23 -18.78 15.42
N PHE A 31 -15.75 -18.44 14.24
CA PHE A 31 -15.30 -17.29 13.45
C PHE A 31 -16.46 -16.31 13.34
N ASP A 32 -16.33 -15.17 14.02
CA ASP A 32 -17.30 -14.08 13.95
C ASP A 32 -16.94 -13.11 12.83
N GLU A 33 -17.54 -13.30 11.67
CA GLU A 33 -17.35 -12.43 10.50
C GLU A 33 -17.85 -10.99 10.73
N SER A 34 -18.74 -10.76 11.70
CA SER A 34 -19.30 -9.45 12.00
C SER A 34 -18.53 -8.64 13.04
N SER A 35 -17.45 -9.21 13.59
CA SER A 35 -16.62 -8.57 14.58
C SER A 35 -16.11 -7.20 14.12
N ASP A 36 -16.13 -6.23 15.03
CA ASP A 36 -15.58 -4.88 14.80
C ASP A 36 -14.08 -4.92 14.44
N ASP A 37 -13.38 -5.99 14.81
CA ASP A 37 -11.99 -6.26 14.43
C ASP A 37 -11.77 -6.44 12.92
N TYR A 38 -12.84 -6.67 12.15
CA TYR A 38 -12.83 -6.81 10.68
C TYR A 38 -13.47 -5.62 9.97
N ARG A 39 -13.56 -4.49 10.66
CA ARG A 39 -13.98 -3.22 10.06
C ARG A 39 -12.77 -2.33 9.80
N CYS A 40 -12.90 -1.44 8.82
CA CYS A 40 -11.91 -0.41 8.56
C CYS A 40 -11.79 0.53 9.76
N LEU A 41 -10.72 1.33 9.83
CA LEU A 41 -10.50 2.28 10.93
C LEU A 41 -11.63 3.31 11.11
N CYS A 42 -12.37 3.63 10.05
CA CYS A 42 -13.57 4.48 10.12
C CYS A 42 -14.80 3.76 10.70
N ASN A 43 -14.70 2.46 10.98
CA ASN A 43 -15.76 1.55 11.41
C ASN A 43 -16.97 1.42 10.47
N CYS A 44 -16.91 2.06 9.28
CA CYS A 44 -18.02 2.13 8.34
C CYS A 44 -18.13 0.92 7.40
N PHE A 45 -17.01 0.25 7.10
CA PHE A 45 -16.95 -0.80 6.07
C PHE A 45 -16.23 -2.04 6.57
N HIS A 46 -16.64 -3.20 6.07
CA HIS A 46 -15.88 -4.44 6.23
C HIS A 46 -14.53 -4.32 5.50
N VAL A 47 -13.47 -4.90 6.07
CA VAL A 47 -12.09 -4.79 5.58
C VAL A 47 -11.93 -5.18 4.11
N LYS A 48 -12.70 -6.16 3.62
CA LYS A 48 -12.71 -6.52 2.17
C LYS A 48 -13.17 -5.37 1.28
N THR A 49 -14.30 -4.76 1.61
CA THR A 49 -14.85 -3.63 0.84
C THR A 49 -13.93 -2.43 0.93
N GLY A 50 -13.38 -2.16 2.12
CA GLY A 50 -12.37 -1.12 2.30
C GLY A 50 -11.12 -1.35 1.45
N THR A 51 -10.63 -2.59 1.38
CA THR A 51 -9.44 -2.91 0.57
C THR A 51 -9.71 -2.75 -0.93
N LEU A 52 -10.92 -3.07 -1.40
CA LEU A 52 -11.31 -2.80 -2.79
C LEU A 52 -11.37 -1.29 -3.08
N PHE A 53 -11.91 -0.51 -2.14
CA PHE A 53 -11.93 0.95 -2.25
C PHE A 53 -10.51 1.53 -2.29
N VAL A 54 -9.62 1.06 -1.41
CA VAL A 54 -8.19 1.43 -1.40
C VAL A 54 -7.56 1.16 -2.77
N GLY A 55 -7.70 -0.07 -3.30
CA GLY A 55 -7.16 -0.41 -4.62
C GLY A 55 -7.71 0.47 -5.76
N ALA A 56 -8.98 0.86 -5.69
CA ALA A 56 -9.56 1.78 -6.68
C ALA A 56 -8.98 3.20 -6.57
N VAL A 57 -8.79 3.71 -5.36
CA VAL A 57 -8.15 5.02 -5.12
C VAL A 57 -6.70 5.00 -5.58
N GLU A 58 -5.95 3.93 -5.29
CA GLU A 58 -4.57 3.78 -5.74
C GLU A 58 -4.43 3.79 -7.26
N ILE A 59 -5.35 3.16 -8.01
CA ILE A 59 -5.37 3.26 -9.48
C ILE A 59 -5.46 4.73 -9.93
N VAL A 60 -6.36 5.51 -9.32
CA VAL A 60 -6.52 6.94 -9.65
C VAL A 60 -5.23 7.72 -9.34
N MET A 61 -4.60 7.42 -8.19
CA MET A 61 -3.33 8.05 -7.79
C MET A 61 -2.20 7.68 -8.76
N LEU A 62 -2.09 6.42 -9.18
CA LEU A 62 -1.09 5.96 -10.15
C LEU A 62 -1.26 6.65 -11.51
N ILE A 63 -2.50 6.82 -11.98
CA ILE A 63 -2.79 7.57 -13.21
C ILE A 63 -2.33 9.03 -13.06
N PHE A 64 -2.65 9.66 -11.93
CA PHE A 64 -2.24 11.04 -11.68
C PHE A 64 -0.70 11.18 -11.68
N PHE A 65 0.01 10.31 -10.96
CA PHE A 65 1.48 10.32 -10.92
C PHE A 65 2.11 10.04 -12.29
N PHE A 66 1.49 9.16 -13.08
CA PHE A 66 1.92 8.88 -14.45
C PHE A 66 1.78 10.12 -15.35
N VAL A 67 0.62 10.78 -15.32
CA VAL A 67 0.38 12.02 -16.09
C VAL A 67 1.34 13.12 -15.65
N ASN A 68 1.56 13.32 -14.35
CA ASN A 68 2.51 14.32 -13.86
C ASN A 68 3.95 14.02 -14.32
N THR A 69 4.39 12.77 -14.20
CA THR A 69 5.70 12.32 -14.67
C THR A 69 5.88 12.54 -16.17
N LEU A 70 4.84 12.25 -16.95
CA LEU A 70 4.83 12.49 -18.39
C LEU A 70 4.92 13.98 -18.73
N LEU A 71 4.16 14.84 -18.03
CA LEU A 71 4.19 16.29 -18.21
C LEU A 71 5.56 16.88 -17.88
N VAL A 72 6.20 16.44 -16.79
CA VAL A 72 7.57 16.89 -16.45
C VAL A 72 8.56 16.49 -17.55
N TYR A 73 8.41 15.29 -18.11
CA TYR A 73 9.26 14.83 -19.20
C TYR A 73 9.03 15.60 -20.51
N THR A 74 7.78 15.89 -20.89
CA THR A 74 7.47 16.59 -22.15
C THR A 74 7.76 18.09 -22.10
N MET A 75 7.68 18.72 -20.92
CA MET A 75 8.05 20.12 -20.70
C MET A 75 9.57 20.35 -20.73
N GLN A 76 10.38 19.28 -20.85
CA GLN A 76 11.81 19.42 -21.02
C GLN A 76 12.11 20.03 -22.41
N ASP A 77 12.63 21.26 -22.43
CA ASP A 77 13.02 21.94 -23.66
C ASP A 77 14.24 21.25 -24.32
N ASN A 78 13.95 20.35 -25.25
CA ASN A 78 14.96 19.63 -26.03
C ASN A 78 15.65 20.53 -27.08
N GLY A 79 15.09 21.72 -27.38
CA GLY A 79 15.64 22.68 -28.33
C GLY A 79 16.91 23.35 -27.80
N HIS A 80 16.87 23.83 -26.55
CA HIS A 80 18.03 24.45 -25.90
C HIS A 80 19.19 23.45 -25.68
N ARG A 81 18.89 22.18 -25.37
CA ARG A 81 19.92 21.13 -25.17
C ARG A 81 20.67 20.74 -26.43
N ARG A 82 19.99 20.69 -27.59
CA ARG A 82 20.67 20.44 -28.88
C ARG A 82 21.61 21.59 -29.24
N ALA A 83 21.30 22.81 -28.81
CA ALA A 83 22.13 23.98 -29.06
C ALA A 83 23.34 24.10 -28.12
N THR A 84 23.25 23.65 -26.86
CA THR A 84 24.33 23.81 -25.87
C THR A 84 25.27 22.61 -25.72
N GLY A 85 24.97 21.46 -26.32
CA GLY A 85 25.84 20.27 -26.29
C GLY A 85 25.97 19.58 -24.92
N VAL A 86 25.19 20.00 -23.92
CA VAL A 86 25.20 19.42 -22.56
C VAL A 86 24.41 18.09 -22.56
N SER A 87 25.12 16.97 -22.39
CA SER A 87 24.57 15.61 -22.50
C SER A 87 23.77 15.15 -21.28
N ASP A 88 23.91 15.77 -20.12
CA ASP A 88 23.26 15.30 -18.88
C ASP A 88 21.77 15.59 -18.87
N SER A 89 20.96 14.54 -19.02
CA SER A 89 19.50 14.61 -18.87
C SER A 89 19.10 14.33 -17.42
N PHE A 90 19.07 15.37 -16.60
CA PHE A 90 18.64 15.26 -15.20
C PHE A 90 17.20 14.75 -15.03
N VAL A 91 16.35 14.85 -16.07
CA VAL A 91 14.93 14.42 -16.04
C VAL A 91 14.71 12.98 -16.53
N LYS A 92 15.60 12.42 -17.38
CA LYS A 92 15.40 11.06 -17.93
C LYS A 92 15.51 9.97 -16.87
N GLY A 93 16.50 10.08 -15.98
CA GLY A 93 16.70 9.11 -14.90
C GLY A 93 15.48 9.02 -13.97
N PRO A 94 15.03 10.14 -13.37
CA PRO A 94 13.81 10.18 -12.56
C PRO A 94 12.56 9.72 -13.32
N PHE A 95 12.41 10.09 -14.61
CA PHE A 95 11.30 9.61 -15.43
C PHE A 95 11.27 8.08 -15.53
N ILE A 96 12.40 7.45 -15.88
CA ILE A 96 12.48 5.98 -15.99
C ILE A 96 12.20 5.33 -14.63
N ALA A 97 12.78 5.86 -13.55
CA ALA A 97 12.54 5.37 -12.20
C ALA A 97 11.05 5.43 -11.81
N SER A 98 10.39 6.56 -12.08
CA SER A 98 8.96 6.74 -11.82
C SER A 98 8.10 5.77 -12.64
N VAL A 99 8.39 5.58 -13.93
CA VAL A 99 7.64 4.64 -14.78
C VAL A 99 7.78 3.19 -14.29
N VAL A 100 9.00 2.78 -13.91
CA VAL A 100 9.24 1.45 -13.34
C VAL A 100 8.51 1.29 -12.01
N GLY A 101 8.58 2.29 -11.12
CA GLY A 101 7.86 2.28 -9.85
C GLY A 101 6.35 2.15 -10.03
N ILE A 102 5.75 2.95 -10.92
CA ILE A 102 4.33 2.89 -11.27
C ILE A 102 3.96 1.51 -11.83
N GLY A 103 4.81 0.91 -12.65
CA GLY A 103 4.59 -0.44 -13.19
C GLY A 103 4.55 -1.52 -12.10
N ILE A 104 5.52 -1.48 -11.17
CA ILE A 104 5.57 -2.40 -10.02
C ILE A 104 4.34 -2.20 -9.12
N SER A 105 3.96 -0.97 -8.81
CA SER A 105 2.77 -0.66 -8.00
C SER A 105 1.48 -1.12 -8.68
N SER A 106 1.36 -0.93 -10.01
CA SER A 106 0.20 -1.40 -10.77
C SER A 106 0.05 -2.92 -10.73
N LEU A 107 1.17 -3.66 -10.84
CA LEU A 107 1.17 -5.11 -10.70
C LEU A 107 0.74 -5.54 -9.29
N ALA A 108 1.25 -4.85 -8.26
CA ALA A 108 0.90 -5.14 -6.88
C ALA A 108 -0.60 -4.91 -6.61
N VAL A 109 -1.17 -3.82 -7.11
CA VAL A 109 -2.61 -3.52 -7.04
C VAL A 109 -3.44 -4.58 -7.78
N PHE A 110 -2.98 -5.02 -8.95
CA PHE A 110 -3.63 -6.11 -9.69
C PHE A 110 -3.65 -7.43 -8.89
N LEU A 111 -2.52 -7.79 -8.26
CA LEU A 111 -2.45 -8.97 -7.38
C LEU A 111 -3.35 -8.82 -6.16
N LEU A 112 -3.50 -7.61 -5.61
CA LEU A 112 -4.43 -7.33 -4.52
C LEU A 112 -5.89 -7.62 -4.93
N PHE A 113 -6.33 -7.19 -6.11
CA PHE A 113 -7.67 -7.52 -6.61
C PHE A 113 -7.88 -9.03 -6.78
N ILE A 114 -6.89 -9.73 -7.37
CA ILE A 114 -6.96 -11.20 -7.51
C ILE A 114 -6.99 -11.87 -6.13
N GLY A 115 -6.17 -11.40 -5.19
CA GLY A 115 -6.11 -11.91 -3.83
C GLY A 115 -7.45 -11.81 -3.10
N ILE A 116 -8.13 -10.68 -3.23
CA ILE A 116 -9.47 -10.50 -2.66
C ILE A 116 -10.48 -11.40 -3.36
N ALA A 117 -10.50 -11.43 -4.70
CA ALA A 117 -11.44 -12.24 -5.49
C ALA A 117 -11.29 -13.75 -5.21
N ARG A 118 -10.05 -14.21 -5.04
CA ARG A 118 -9.72 -15.62 -4.74
C ARG A 118 -9.70 -15.93 -3.24
N ASN A 119 -9.96 -14.96 -2.37
CA ASN A 119 -9.83 -15.07 -0.90
C ASN A 119 -8.45 -15.62 -0.48
N CYS A 120 -7.38 -15.19 -1.15
CA CYS A 120 -6.03 -15.67 -0.95
C CYS A 120 -5.16 -14.58 -0.31
N ALA A 121 -4.89 -14.71 0.99
CA ALA A 121 -4.14 -13.72 1.77
C ALA A 121 -2.69 -13.53 1.31
N THR A 122 -2.05 -14.56 0.76
CA THR A 122 -0.66 -14.49 0.31
C THR A 122 -0.47 -13.54 -0.87
N LEU A 123 -1.50 -13.33 -1.69
CA LEU A 123 -1.46 -12.39 -2.82
C LEU A 123 -1.53 -10.92 -2.39
N LEU A 124 -1.84 -10.63 -1.12
CA LEU A 124 -1.81 -9.26 -0.57
C LEU A 124 -0.41 -8.88 -0.08
N ILE A 125 0.50 -9.85 0.13
CA ILE A 125 1.86 -9.60 0.65
C ILE A 125 2.67 -8.69 -0.29
N PRO A 126 2.71 -8.93 -1.62
CA PRO A 126 3.45 -8.05 -2.54
C PRO A 126 2.98 -6.59 -2.47
N HIS A 127 1.67 -6.38 -2.31
CA HIS A 127 1.10 -5.05 -2.15
C HIS A 127 1.56 -4.38 -0.85
N ILE A 128 1.49 -5.07 0.30
CA ILE A 128 2.00 -4.54 1.57
C ILE A 128 3.49 -4.17 1.47
N VAL A 129 4.30 -5.00 0.82
CA VAL A 129 5.75 -4.73 0.65
C VAL A 129 5.97 -3.47 -0.19
N VAL A 130 5.27 -3.34 -1.32
CA VAL A 130 5.35 -2.14 -2.17
C VAL A 130 4.85 -0.91 -1.40
N GLN A 131 3.79 -1.02 -0.61
CA GLN A 131 3.28 0.08 0.21
C GLN A 131 4.33 0.60 1.19
N VAL A 132 5.02 -0.29 1.91
CA VAL A 132 6.07 0.08 2.86
C VAL A 132 7.21 0.81 2.14
N LEU A 133 7.63 0.31 0.97
CA LEU A 133 8.65 0.98 0.16
C LEU A 133 8.18 2.37 -0.30
N THR A 134 6.93 2.50 -0.74
CA THR A 134 6.32 3.78 -1.14
C THR A 134 6.31 4.78 0.02
N ILE A 135 5.90 4.36 1.22
CA ILE A 135 5.90 5.21 2.43
C ILE A 135 7.31 5.71 2.75
N LEU A 136 8.31 4.84 2.69
CA LEU A 136 9.71 5.21 2.93
C LEU A 136 10.19 6.24 1.90
N LEU A 137 9.93 6.00 0.61
CA LEU A 137 10.33 6.91 -0.47
C LEU A 137 9.61 8.26 -0.38
N LEU A 138 8.31 8.28 -0.09
CA LEU A 138 7.55 9.51 0.13
C LEU A 138 8.07 10.29 1.33
N THR A 139 8.44 9.60 2.40
CA THR A 139 9.01 10.26 3.59
C THR A 139 10.33 10.95 3.25
N LEU A 140 11.21 10.31 2.46
CA LEU A 140 12.44 10.90 1.97
C LEU A 140 12.17 12.14 1.09
N VAL A 141 11.24 12.02 0.12
CA VAL A 141 10.82 13.14 -0.74
C VAL A 141 10.30 14.32 0.07
N ILE A 142 9.54 14.08 1.14
CA ILE A 142 9.05 15.15 2.01
C ILE A 142 10.20 15.82 2.76
N ILE A 143 11.15 15.05 3.30
CA ILE A 143 12.35 15.60 3.96
C ILE A 143 13.16 16.46 2.97
N ASP A 144 13.40 15.95 1.76
CA ASP A 144 14.13 16.67 0.72
C ASP A 144 13.40 17.96 0.31
N GLY A 145 12.06 17.93 0.25
CA GLY A 145 11.22 19.10 0.02
C GLY A 145 11.37 20.16 1.12
N VAL A 146 11.30 19.77 2.39
CA VAL A 146 11.51 20.69 3.52
C VAL A 146 12.90 21.33 3.47
N ILE A 147 13.93 20.54 3.17
CA ILE A 147 15.30 21.05 3.03
C ILE A 147 15.39 22.01 1.84
N ALA A 148 14.79 21.67 0.70
CA ALA A 148 14.77 22.54 -0.49
C ALA A 148 14.12 23.90 -0.19
N PHE A 149 12.98 23.91 0.50
CA PHE A 149 12.27 25.15 0.84
C PHE A 149 12.99 26.00 1.89
N SER A 150 13.64 25.36 2.86
CA SER A 150 14.36 26.07 3.93
C SER A 150 15.70 26.66 3.47
N THR A 151 16.37 26.01 2.52
CA THR A 151 17.71 26.41 2.05
C THR A 151 17.72 27.09 0.68
N HIS A 152 16.58 27.12 -0.01
CA HIS A 152 16.45 27.53 -1.42
C HIS A 152 17.45 26.83 -2.36
N SER A 153 17.90 25.62 -2.00
CA SER A 153 19.03 24.97 -2.66
C SER A 153 18.63 24.29 -3.97
N THR A 154 19.39 24.60 -5.03
CA THR A 154 19.23 24.01 -6.38
C THR A 154 19.33 22.49 -6.39
N ILE A 155 20.18 21.94 -5.52
CA ILE A 155 20.51 20.52 -5.47
C ILE A 155 19.30 19.72 -5.00
N PHE A 156 18.63 20.19 -3.95
CA PHE A 156 17.44 19.51 -3.42
C PHE A 156 16.24 19.68 -4.35
N TYR A 157 16.07 20.83 -5.00
CA TYR A 157 15.04 20.98 -6.04
C TYR A 157 15.28 20.07 -7.26
N ARG A 158 16.54 19.81 -7.62
CA ARG A 158 16.89 18.81 -8.65
C ARG A 158 16.58 17.39 -8.20
N LEU A 159 16.87 17.05 -6.95
CA LEU A 159 16.58 15.73 -6.38
C LEU A 159 15.08 15.42 -6.38
N LEU A 160 14.25 16.44 -6.11
CA LEU A 160 12.79 16.38 -6.18
C LEU A 160 12.23 16.30 -7.61
N ASN A 161 13.09 16.39 -8.64
CA ASN A 161 12.70 16.52 -10.05
C ASN A 161 11.64 17.62 -10.27
N ALA A 162 11.74 18.70 -9.48
CA ALA A 162 10.70 19.70 -9.33
C ALA A 162 10.65 20.70 -10.52
N ALA A 163 11.80 21.00 -11.11
CA ALA A 163 11.93 21.76 -12.35
C ALA A 163 13.33 21.59 -12.99
N PRO A 164 13.47 21.82 -14.31
CA PRO A 164 14.78 21.90 -14.96
C PRO A 164 15.44 23.27 -14.67
N PHE A 165 16.41 23.31 -13.75
CA PHE A 165 17.16 24.53 -13.45
C PHE A 165 18.46 24.62 -14.27
N ASN A 166 18.54 25.61 -15.15
CA ASN A 166 19.72 25.93 -15.97
C ASN A 166 20.58 27.02 -15.31
N GLU A 167 21.11 26.77 -14.11
CA GLU A 167 21.95 27.77 -13.42
C GLU A 167 23.46 27.60 -13.69
N HIS A 168 24.17 28.72 -13.58
CA HIS A 168 25.62 28.80 -13.67
C HIS A 168 26.30 28.01 -12.54
N PRO A 169 27.47 27.38 -12.79
CA PRO A 169 28.13 26.45 -11.86
C PRO A 169 28.66 27.06 -10.54
N GLY A 170 28.42 28.36 -10.28
CA GLY A 170 28.88 29.07 -9.09
C GLY A 170 27.79 29.41 -8.06
N THR A 171 26.51 29.15 -8.35
CA THR A 171 25.38 29.49 -7.46
C THR A 171 24.62 28.24 -7.05
N ASN A 172 24.41 28.07 -5.74
CA ASN A 172 23.71 26.90 -5.17
C ASN A 172 22.26 27.22 -4.78
N THR A 173 21.76 28.43 -5.09
CA THR A 173 20.45 28.92 -4.66
C THR A 173 19.65 29.46 -5.85
N VAL A 174 18.38 29.06 -5.97
CA VAL A 174 17.48 29.48 -7.06
C VAL A 174 16.44 30.48 -6.59
N ALA A 175 16.24 31.54 -7.38
CA ALA A 175 15.02 32.34 -7.32
C ALA A 175 13.95 31.74 -8.26
N LEU A 176 12.89 31.16 -7.69
CA LEU A 176 11.83 30.55 -8.48
C LEU A 176 10.83 31.60 -8.99
N ASN A 177 10.46 31.49 -10.27
CA ASN A 177 9.31 32.22 -10.82
C ASN A 177 8.03 31.80 -10.09
N THR A 178 7.07 32.72 -9.96
CA THR A 178 5.81 32.49 -9.24
C THR A 178 5.08 31.25 -9.74
N GLU A 179 4.97 31.07 -11.06
CA GLU A 179 4.33 29.90 -11.68
C GLU A 179 5.01 28.57 -11.30
N THR A 180 6.34 28.52 -11.36
CA THR A 180 7.13 27.33 -10.99
C THR A 180 7.02 27.04 -9.51
N SER A 181 7.04 28.08 -8.66
CA SER A 181 6.89 27.92 -7.21
C SER A 181 5.53 27.32 -6.83
N VAL A 182 4.44 27.80 -7.42
CA VAL A 182 3.08 27.29 -7.17
C VAL A 182 2.98 25.81 -7.54
N ARG A 183 3.53 25.42 -8.70
CA ARG A 183 3.55 24.01 -9.11
C ARG A 183 4.30 23.13 -8.11
N ILE A 184 5.44 23.58 -7.62
CA ILE A 184 6.27 22.81 -6.68
C ILE A 184 5.58 22.67 -5.32
N TYR A 185 4.96 23.74 -4.80
CA TYR A 185 4.19 23.67 -3.57
C TYR A 185 2.95 22.77 -3.69
N ALA A 186 2.25 22.82 -4.83
CA ALA A 186 1.11 21.94 -5.09
C ALA A 186 1.52 20.46 -5.13
N LEU A 187 2.65 20.14 -5.80
CA LEU A 187 3.19 18.78 -5.83
C LEU A 187 3.64 18.31 -4.45
N PHE A 188 4.28 19.18 -3.67
CA PHE A 188 4.70 18.86 -2.31
C PHE A 188 3.51 18.57 -1.39
N LEU A 189 2.46 19.40 -1.44
CA LEU A 189 1.22 19.18 -0.69
C LEU A 189 0.57 17.85 -1.10
N LEU A 190 0.54 17.54 -2.40
CA LEU A 190 0.03 16.27 -2.88
C LEU A 190 0.81 15.09 -2.31
N TYR A 191 2.16 15.12 -2.33
CA TYR A 191 2.97 14.07 -1.74
C TYR A 191 2.70 13.88 -0.24
N ALA A 192 2.45 14.97 0.50
CA ALA A 192 2.11 14.89 1.92
C ALA A 192 0.74 14.23 2.14
N ILE A 193 -0.26 14.57 1.33
CA ILE A 193 -1.58 13.93 1.36
C ILE A 193 -1.46 12.44 0.99
N THR A 194 -0.68 12.12 -0.04
CA THR A 194 -0.40 10.74 -0.43
C THR A 194 0.23 9.96 0.72
N LEU A 195 1.25 10.49 1.39
CA LEU A 195 1.88 9.83 2.54
C LEU A 195 0.87 9.52 3.66
N ALA A 196 -0.02 10.47 3.97
CA ALA A 196 -1.06 10.25 4.98
C ALA A 196 -2.04 9.13 4.56
N LEU A 197 -2.44 9.11 3.29
CA LEU A 197 -3.31 8.06 2.73
C LEU A 197 -2.63 6.70 2.74
N GLU A 198 -1.37 6.60 2.33
CA GLU A 198 -0.57 5.39 2.30
C GLU A 198 -0.44 4.74 3.69
N CYS A 199 -0.17 5.56 4.72
CA CYS A 199 -0.16 5.13 6.12
C CYS A 199 -1.52 4.61 6.60
N TRP A 200 -2.62 5.13 6.05
CA TRP A 200 -3.95 4.63 6.36
C TRP A 200 -4.28 3.33 5.60
N PHE A 201 -3.92 3.28 4.32
CA PHE A 201 -4.15 2.14 3.43
C PHE A 201 -3.45 0.87 3.92
N ILE A 202 -2.19 0.97 4.34
CA ILE A 202 -1.44 -0.19 4.84
C ILE A 202 -2.14 -0.90 6.01
N VAL A 203 -2.78 -0.14 6.90
CA VAL A 203 -3.53 -0.71 8.04
C VAL A 203 -4.77 -1.46 7.56
N VAL A 204 -5.51 -0.88 6.60
CA VAL A 204 -6.70 -1.52 6.02
C VAL A 204 -6.34 -2.83 5.33
N ILE A 205 -5.28 -2.83 4.51
CA ILE A 205 -4.84 -4.00 3.77
C ILE A 205 -4.29 -5.07 4.71
N TYR A 206 -3.53 -4.68 5.74
CA TYR A 206 -3.04 -5.59 6.77
C TYR A 206 -4.18 -6.30 7.50
N ASN A 207 -5.21 -5.55 7.92
CA ASN A 207 -6.40 -6.13 8.56
C ASN A 207 -7.16 -7.06 7.62
N CYS A 208 -7.23 -6.74 6.32
CA CYS A 208 -7.82 -7.62 5.32
C CYS A 208 -7.03 -8.93 5.14
N LYS A 209 -5.70 -8.84 5.06
CA LYS A 209 -4.82 -10.01 5.02
C LYS A 209 -5.07 -10.90 6.25
N ARG A 210 -5.06 -10.30 7.44
CA ARG A 210 -5.33 -11.01 8.70
C ARG A 210 -6.70 -11.70 8.68
N TYR A 211 -7.74 -10.99 8.27
CA TYR A 211 -9.09 -11.56 8.11
C TYR A 211 -9.09 -12.76 7.15
N LEU A 212 -8.42 -12.66 6.00
CA LEU A 212 -8.36 -13.75 5.01
C LEU A 212 -7.59 -14.97 5.56
N ASP A 213 -6.50 -14.76 6.31
CA ASP A 213 -5.75 -15.81 6.99
C ASP A 213 -6.62 -16.50 8.07
N GLU A 214 -7.26 -15.74 8.96
CA GLU A 214 -8.14 -16.27 10.01
C GLU A 214 -9.33 -17.05 9.42
N ARG A 215 -9.93 -16.54 8.33
CA ARG A 215 -11.02 -17.22 7.60
C ARG A 215 -10.55 -18.53 6.94
N ARG A 216 -9.33 -18.56 6.40
CA ARG A 216 -8.76 -19.77 5.80
C ARG A 216 -8.57 -20.87 6.84
N VAL A 217 -8.01 -20.52 8.01
CA VAL A 217 -7.83 -21.45 9.13
C VAL A 217 -9.18 -21.99 9.61
N TYR A 218 -10.19 -21.12 9.73
CA TYR A 218 -11.56 -21.55 10.05
C TYR A 218 -12.12 -22.56 9.05
N MET A 219 -11.99 -22.28 7.75
CA MET A 219 -12.51 -23.16 6.72
C MET A 219 -11.82 -24.54 6.74
N GLN A 220 -10.50 -24.56 6.99
CA GLN A 220 -9.75 -25.80 7.14
C GLN A 220 -10.22 -26.61 8.35
N TYR A 221 -10.48 -25.95 9.49
CA TYR A 221 -11.08 -26.58 10.67
C TYR A 221 -12.44 -27.21 10.32
N CYS A 222 -13.35 -26.47 9.69
CA CYS A 222 -14.67 -26.97 9.31
C CYS A 222 -14.60 -28.18 8.36
N LEU A 223 -13.69 -28.16 7.39
CA LEU A 223 -13.46 -29.29 6.48
C LEU A 223 -12.92 -30.52 7.22
N ALA A 224 -11.96 -30.34 8.13
CA ALA A 224 -11.35 -31.41 8.91
C ALA A 224 -12.31 -32.08 9.90
N PHE A 225 -13.29 -31.34 10.44
CA PHE A 225 -14.29 -31.88 11.37
C PHE A 225 -15.57 -32.40 10.67
N SER A 226 -15.95 -31.85 9.52
CA SER A 226 -17.11 -32.34 8.76
C SER A 226 -16.86 -33.68 8.04
N THR A 227 -15.62 -33.96 7.63
CA THR A 227 -15.23 -35.22 6.98
C THR A 227 -15.37 -36.46 7.89
N PRO A 228 -14.87 -36.49 9.13
CA PRO A 228 -15.04 -37.63 10.02
C PRO A 228 -16.48 -37.81 10.51
N MET A 229 -17.28 -36.73 10.60
CA MET A 229 -18.71 -36.87 10.91
C MET A 229 -19.49 -37.58 9.79
N LYS A 230 -19.15 -37.31 8.52
CA LYS A 230 -19.76 -38.02 7.37
C LYS A 230 -19.43 -39.51 7.35
N THR A 231 -18.22 -39.90 7.74
CA THR A 231 -17.82 -41.32 7.79
C THR A 231 -18.41 -42.05 9.00
N LEU A 232 -18.67 -41.34 10.10
CA LEU A 232 -19.39 -41.88 11.26
C LEU A 232 -20.90 -42.03 11.01
N SER A 233 -21.54 -41.05 10.35
CA SER A 233 -22.97 -41.14 10.01
C SER A 233 -23.27 -42.18 8.92
N ALA A 234 -22.31 -42.48 8.04
CA ALA A 234 -22.45 -43.50 6.99
C ALA A 234 -22.24 -44.94 7.49
N ARG A 235 -21.86 -45.14 8.76
CA ARG A 235 -21.70 -46.45 9.40
C ARG A 235 -22.90 -46.87 10.26
N GLN A 236 -23.94 -46.05 10.33
CA GLN A 236 -25.25 -46.40 10.89
C GLN A 236 -26.19 -46.80 9.75
#